data_AF-A0A530GS45-F1
#
_entry.id   AF-A0A530GS45-F1
#
_cell.length_a   1.000
_cell.length_b   1.000
_cell.length_c   1.000
_cell.angle_alpha   90.00
_cell.angle_beta   90.00
_cell.angle_gamma   90.00
#
_symmetry.space_group_name_H-M   'P 1'
#
loop_
_entity.id
_entity.type
_entity.pdbx_description
1 polymer ?
#
loop_
_entity_poly.entity_id
_entity_poly.type
_entity_poly.pdbx_seq_one_letter_code
_entity_poly.pdbx_strand_id
1 'polypeptide(L)'
;WALFAERHPQERATLARRGPWFWQRGLPDFALVLSMYVAPAQNHVGVFFGRNEKFGATDSWSRLKPFQPAIEAKLKLKPEQSSQGLGINSLWHVNCYAEDNWPAMTDWLVTECSRFEEAVTDVLGRR
;
A
#
# COMPACT_ATOMS: atom_id res chain seq x y z
N TRP A 1 12.59 -0.64 7.59
CA TRP A 1 12.85 -0.48 6.13
C TRP A 1 14.20 -1.02 5.65
N ALA A 2 15.30 -0.98 6.42
CA ALA A 2 16.56 -1.60 5.98
C ALA A 2 16.38 -3.11 5.68
N LEU A 3 15.83 -3.86 6.64
CA LEU A 3 15.44 -5.27 6.47
C LEU A 3 14.52 -5.48 5.25
N PHE A 4 13.50 -4.64 5.09
CA PHE A 4 12.59 -4.70 3.94
C PHE A 4 13.34 -4.62 2.60
N ALA A 5 14.28 -3.69 2.47
CA ALA A 5 15.04 -3.49 1.23
C ALA A 5 16.13 -4.55 0.99
N GLU A 6 16.49 -5.33 2.00
CA GLU A 6 17.37 -6.50 1.91
C GLU A 6 16.57 -7.72 1.45
N ARG A 7 15.40 -7.95 2.04
CA ARG A 7 14.51 -9.08 1.70
C ARG A 7 13.81 -8.92 0.36
N HIS A 8 13.51 -7.69 -0.04
CA HIS A 8 12.79 -7.38 -1.27
C HIS A 8 13.58 -6.39 -2.15
N PRO A 9 14.74 -6.79 -2.70
CA PRO A 9 15.55 -5.91 -3.54
C PRO A 9 14.81 -5.38 -4.77
N GLN A 10 13.83 -6.13 -5.30
CA GLN A 10 12.97 -5.73 -6.41
C GLN A 10 12.14 -4.47 -6.11
N GLU A 11 11.76 -4.22 -4.86
CA GLU A 11 11.01 -3.02 -4.47
C GLU A 11 11.80 -1.74 -4.67
N ARG A 12 13.14 -1.83 -4.80
CA ARG A 12 13.99 -0.68 -5.10
C ARG A 12 13.80 -0.19 -6.54
N ALA A 13 13.49 -1.09 -7.47
CA ALA A 13 13.27 -0.73 -8.87
C ALA A 13 11.99 0.10 -9.05
N THR A 14 11.00 -0.14 -8.21
CA THR A 14 9.70 0.54 -8.21
C THR A 14 9.58 1.60 -7.12
N LEU A 15 10.67 1.90 -6.39
CA LEU A 15 10.68 2.85 -5.28
C LEU A 15 10.42 4.28 -5.77
N ALA A 16 9.26 4.83 -5.42
CA ALA A 16 8.92 6.22 -5.68
C ALA A 16 9.47 7.17 -4.60
N ARG A 17 9.36 6.79 -3.33
CA ARG A 17 9.86 7.53 -2.16
C ARG A 17 9.86 6.61 -0.93
N ARG A 18 10.69 6.90 0.06
CA ARG A 18 10.53 6.32 1.40
C ARG A 18 10.70 7.38 2.49
N GLY A 19 10.11 7.12 3.64
CA GLY A 19 10.30 7.89 4.86
C GLY A 19 10.60 6.98 6.05
N PRO A 20 10.65 7.52 7.27
CA PRO A 20 10.83 6.70 8.47
C PRO A 20 9.73 5.64 8.63
N TRP A 21 8.50 5.98 8.22
CA TRP A 21 7.30 5.17 8.48
C TRP A 21 6.67 4.55 7.25
N PHE A 22 7.20 4.83 6.05
CA PHE A 22 6.59 4.33 4.81
C PHE A 22 7.60 3.99 3.73
N TRP A 23 7.18 3.09 2.84
CA TRP A 23 7.80 2.79 1.56
C TRP A 23 6.77 2.96 0.44
N GLN A 24 7.05 3.81 -0.54
CA GLN A 24 6.18 4.04 -1.68
C GLN A 24 6.64 3.28 -2.91
N ARG A 25 5.76 2.44 -3.44
CA ARG A 25 5.85 1.82 -4.75
C ARG A 25 5.17 2.72 -5.78
N GLY A 26 5.83 3.00 -6.89
CA GLY A 26 5.29 3.79 -8.00
C GLY A 26 4.48 2.91 -8.96
N LEU A 27 3.32 3.42 -9.40
CA LEU A 27 2.49 2.84 -10.46
C LEU A 27 2.30 3.92 -11.56
N PRO A 28 3.34 4.17 -12.39
CA PRO A 28 3.37 5.32 -13.30
C PRO A 28 2.28 5.29 -14.37
N ASP A 29 1.89 4.11 -14.87
CA ASP A 29 0.87 3.95 -15.91
C ASP A 29 -0.50 4.52 -15.50
N PHE A 30 -0.75 4.62 -14.19
CA PHE A 30 -1.99 5.17 -13.64
C PHE A 30 -1.79 6.50 -12.91
N ALA A 31 -0.56 7.03 -12.92
CA ALA A 31 -0.14 8.16 -12.08
C ALA A 31 -0.52 7.94 -10.60
N LEU A 32 -0.28 6.74 -10.07
CA LEU A 32 -0.57 6.37 -8.68
C LEU A 32 0.72 5.99 -7.94
N VAL A 33 0.64 6.02 -6.61
CA VAL A 33 1.64 5.40 -5.74
C VAL A 33 0.94 4.61 -4.64
N LEU A 34 1.45 3.40 -4.36
CA LEU A 34 1.06 2.60 -3.20
C LEU A 34 2.04 2.85 -2.08
N SER A 35 1.55 3.13 -0.88
CA SER A 35 2.36 3.34 0.32
C SER A 35 2.15 2.17 1.26
N MET A 36 3.19 1.38 1.47
CA MET A 36 3.30 0.48 2.62
C MET A 36 3.71 1.31 3.83
N TYR A 37 3.01 1.16 4.95
CA TYR A 37 3.20 1.98 6.14
C TYR A 37 3.29 1.14 7.40
N VAL A 38 4.08 1.64 8.35
CA VAL A 38 4.25 1.07 9.70
C VAL A 38 4.07 2.19 10.72
N ALA A 39 3.17 1.96 11.68
CA ALA A 39 2.83 2.83 12.80
C ALA A 39 3.13 2.11 14.13
N PRO A 40 4.37 2.14 14.64
CA PRO A 40 4.71 1.40 15.85
C PRO A 40 3.93 1.87 17.08
N ALA A 41 3.73 3.18 17.21
CA ALA A 41 3.00 3.77 18.33
C ALA A 41 1.53 3.32 18.40
N GLN A 42 0.94 2.89 17.27
CA GLN A 42 -0.42 2.37 17.21
C GLN A 42 -0.47 0.85 17.01
N ASN A 43 0.68 0.16 16.91
CA ASN A 43 0.73 -1.26 16.57
C ASN A 43 -0.01 -1.55 15.25
N HIS A 44 0.17 -0.70 14.25
CA HIS A 44 -0.50 -0.82 12.95
C HIS A 44 0.49 -0.92 11.80
N VAL A 45 0.05 -1.61 10.76
CA VAL A 45 0.63 -1.56 9.41
C VAL A 45 -0.47 -1.40 8.39
N GLY A 46 -0.13 -0.97 7.17
CA GLY A 46 -1.15 -0.70 6.16
C GLY A 46 -0.61 -0.53 4.75
N VAL A 47 -1.53 -0.64 3.78
CA VAL A 47 -1.33 -0.27 2.38
C VAL A 47 -2.39 0.75 2.00
N PHE A 48 -1.96 1.87 1.42
CA PHE A 48 -2.87 2.93 0.97
C PHE A 48 -2.35 3.64 -0.28
N PHE A 49 -3.23 4.33 -0.99
CA PHE A 49 -2.84 5.19 -2.10
C PHE A 49 -2.27 6.51 -1.58
N GLY A 50 -1.00 6.76 -1.87
CA GLY A 50 -0.30 7.95 -1.41
C GLY A 50 -0.41 9.14 -2.36
N ARG A 51 0.18 10.26 -1.92
CA ARG A 51 0.47 11.43 -2.76
C ARG A 51 1.95 11.47 -3.14
N ASN A 52 2.25 11.70 -4.41
CA ASN A 52 3.60 11.95 -4.90
C ASN A 52 3.57 12.79 -6.19
N GLU A 53 3.93 14.06 -6.07
CA GLU A 53 3.90 15.04 -7.18
C GLU A 53 4.83 14.66 -8.33
N LYS A 54 6.03 14.15 -8.02
CA LYS A 54 7.01 13.73 -9.02
C LYS A 54 6.49 12.60 -9.91
N PHE A 55 5.60 11.77 -9.37
CA PHE A 55 4.94 10.66 -10.09
C PHE A 55 3.53 11.01 -10.61
N GLY A 56 3.10 12.28 -10.50
CA GLY A 56 1.76 12.70 -10.91
C GLY A 56 0.63 12.18 -10.02
N ALA A 57 0.95 11.54 -8.89
CA ALA A 57 0.00 11.00 -7.92
C ALA A 57 -0.49 12.11 -6.97
N THR A 58 -1.13 13.14 -7.50
CA THR A 58 -1.65 14.29 -6.73
C THR A 58 -3.11 14.10 -6.30
N ASP A 59 -3.90 13.41 -7.12
CA ASP A 59 -5.35 13.28 -6.98
C ASP A 59 -5.80 11.82 -6.98
N SER A 60 -4.98 10.94 -6.38
CA SER A 60 -5.18 9.48 -6.33
C SER A 60 -6.61 9.11 -5.92
N TRP A 61 -7.14 9.79 -4.90
CA TRP A 61 -8.50 9.55 -4.42
C TRP A 61 -9.57 9.87 -5.46
N SER A 62 -9.53 11.08 -6.05
CA SER A 62 -10.50 11.49 -7.07
C SER A 62 -10.49 10.56 -8.28
N ARG A 63 -9.32 10.04 -8.67
CA ARG A 63 -9.17 9.07 -9.75
C ARG A 63 -9.75 7.71 -9.42
N LEU A 64 -9.57 7.24 -8.19
CA LEU A 64 -9.99 5.90 -7.76
C LEU A 64 -11.45 5.85 -7.31
N LYS A 65 -12.02 6.97 -6.86
CA LYS A 65 -13.40 7.05 -6.35
C LYS A 65 -14.46 6.41 -7.28
N PRO A 66 -14.45 6.63 -8.61
CA PRO A 66 -15.42 5.98 -9.51
C PRO A 66 -15.30 4.45 -9.55
N PHE A 67 -14.14 3.91 -9.18
CA PHE A 67 -13.82 2.48 -9.26
C PHE A 67 -13.79 1.80 -7.90
N GLN A 68 -14.01 2.56 -6.81
CA GLN A 68 -13.89 2.08 -5.45
C GLN A 68 -14.65 0.76 -5.21
N PRO A 69 -15.94 0.62 -5.58
CA PRO A 69 -16.65 -0.64 -5.35
C PRO A 69 -16.01 -1.85 -6.07
N ALA A 70 -15.50 -1.65 -7.29
CA ALA A 70 -14.88 -2.72 -8.06
C ALA A 70 -13.52 -3.14 -7.48
N ILE A 71 -12.73 -2.17 -7.00
CA ILE A 71 -11.44 -2.43 -6.36
C ILE A 71 -11.67 -3.09 -4.99
N GLU A 72 -12.60 -2.59 -4.18
CA GLU A 72 -12.95 -3.18 -2.87
C GLU A 72 -13.49 -4.62 -3.03
N ALA A 73 -14.30 -4.90 -4.05
CA ALA A 73 -14.79 -6.26 -4.34
C ALA A 73 -13.66 -7.23 -4.69
N LYS A 74 -12.56 -6.74 -5.28
CA LYS A 74 -11.35 -7.54 -5.54
C LYS A 74 -10.50 -7.73 -4.28
N LEU A 75 -10.31 -6.67 -3.50
CA LEU A 75 -9.49 -6.72 -2.29
C LEU A 75 -10.13 -7.53 -1.17
N LYS A 76 -11.48 -7.53 -1.10
CA LYS A 76 -12.25 -8.25 -0.08
C LYS A 76 -11.75 -7.97 1.35
N LEU A 77 -11.40 -6.71 1.62
CA LEU A 77 -10.97 -6.29 2.96
C LEU A 77 -12.10 -6.53 3.95
N LYS A 78 -11.76 -7.11 5.10
CA LYS A 78 -12.72 -7.23 6.19
C LYS A 78 -12.98 -5.84 6.80
N PRO A 79 -14.13 -5.61 7.47
CA PRO A 79 -14.43 -4.33 8.09
C PRO A 79 -13.34 -3.82 9.05
N GLU A 80 -12.69 -4.72 9.80
CA GLU A 80 -11.59 -4.39 10.71
C GLU A 80 -10.28 -4.04 9.99
N GLN A 81 -10.17 -4.39 8.70
CA GLN A 81 -9.02 -4.09 7.86
C GLN A 81 -9.24 -2.82 7.02
N SER A 82 -10.50 -2.46 6.79
CA SER A 82 -10.87 -1.26 6.06
C SER A 82 -10.86 -0.06 6.99
N SER A 83 -10.11 0.98 6.62
CA SER A 83 -10.24 2.25 7.32
C SER A 83 -11.51 2.96 6.82
N GLN A 84 -12.62 2.71 7.51
CA GLN A 84 -13.93 3.28 7.14
C GLN A 84 -13.82 4.80 6.94
N GLY A 85 -14.24 5.27 5.76
CA GLY A 85 -14.25 6.70 5.42
C GLY A 85 -12.93 7.27 4.89
N LEU A 86 -11.83 6.51 4.84
CA LEU A 86 -10.55 6.97 4.26
C LEU A 86 -10.30 6.47 2.83
N GLY A 87 -11.24 5.75 2.22
CA GLY A 87 -11.14 5.24 0.86
C GLY A 87 -10.60 3.82 0.78
N ILE A 88 -9.94 3.49 -0.35
CA ILE A 88 -9.36 2.15 -0.60
C ILE A 88 -8.04 2.05 0.17
N ASN A 89 -8.13 1.95 1.49
CA ASN A 89 -7.00 1.86 2.40
C ASN A 89 -7.17 0.68 3.33
N SER A 90 -6.04 0.07 3.68
CA SER A 90 -5.99 -1.06 4.60
C SER A 90 -5.17 -0.73 5.84
N LEU A 91 -5.62 -1.26 6.97
CA LEU A 91 -4.98 -1.14 8.26
C LEU A 91 -5.08 -2.48 8.97
N TRP A 92 -3.97 -2.96 9.53
CA TRP A 92 -3.94 -4.19 10.29
C TRP A 92 -3.21 -4.00 11.61
N HIS A 93 -3.77 -4.58 12.66
CA HIS A 93 -3.17 -4.60 13.98
C HIS A 93 -2.08 -5.67 14.05
N VAL A 94 -0.85 -5.26 14.37
CA VAL A 94 0.31 -6.13 14.53
C VAL A 94 1.13 -5.68 15.73
N ASN A 95 1.81 -6.60 16.42
CA ASN A 95 2.75 -6.20 17.47
C ASN A 95 4.05 -5.69 16.84
N CYS A 96 4.17 -4.38 16.65
CA CYS A 96 5.34 -3.74 16.06
C CYS A 96 6.60 -3.83 16.95
N TYR A 97 6.44 -4.11 18.24
CA TYR A 97 7.55 -4.23 19.20
C TYR A 97 8.14 -5.64 19.26
N ALA A 98 7.47 -6.64 18.70
CA ALA A 98 8.03 -7.98 18.54
C ALA A 98 8.91 -8.01 17.30
N GLU A 99 10.19 -7.64 17.44
CA GLU A 99 11.16 -7.55 16.33
C GLU A 99 11.30 -8.86 15.55
N ASP A 100 11.15 -10.01 16.21
CA ASP A 100 11.16 -11.34 15.58
C ASP A 100 10.08 -11.50 14.51
N ASN A 101 9.00 -10.72 14.58
CA ASN A 101 7.92 -10.73 13.59
C ASN A 101 8.20 -9.83 12.38
N TRP A 102 9.22 -8.97 12.43
CA TRP A 102 9.47 -8.00 11.37
C TRP A 102 9.72 -8.62 10.00
N PRO A 103 10.46 -9.73 9.83
CA PRO A 103 10.61 -10.39 8.54
C PRO A 103 9.27 -10.82 7.93
N ALA A 104 8.41 -11.46 8.73
CA ALA A 104 7.09 -11.89 8.28
C ALA A 104 6.19 -10.69 7.96
N MET A 105 6.26 -9.63 8.77
CA MET A 105 5.53 -8.38 8.54
C MET A 105 5.97 -7.71 7.23
N THR A 106 7.26 -7.68 6.90
CA THR A 106 7.75 -7.10 5.63
C THR A 106 7.29 -7.91 4.43
N ASP A 107 7.39 -9.25 4.50
CA ASP A 107 6.97 -10.13 3.41
C ASP A 107 5.47 -9.99 3.14
N TRP A 108 4.69 -9.91 4.21
CA TRP A 108 3.25 -9.73 4.13
C TRP A 108 2.87 -8.34 3.61
N LEU A 109 3.56 -7.26 3.99
CA LEU A 109 3.32 -5.92 3.44
C LEU A 109 3.56 -5.87 1.92
N VAL A 110 4.60 -6.55 1.41
CA VAL A 110 4.83 -6.66 -0.03
C VAL A 110 3.69 -7.42 -0.71
N THR A 111 3.25 -8.52 -0.10
CA THR A 111 2.14 -9.33 -0.61
C THR A 111 0.87 -8.50 -0.73
N GLU A 112 0.49 -7.78 0.34
CA GLU A 112 -0.69 -6.92 0.33
C GLU A 112 -0.54 -5.75 -0.65
N CYS A 113 0.65 -5.14 -0.74
CA CYS A 113 0.93 -4.09 -1.73
C CYS A 113 0.71 -4.60 -3.17
N SER A 114 1.19 -5.80 -3.49
CA SER A 114 0.97 -6.42 -4.80
C SER A 114 -0.51 -6.74 -5.04
N ARG A 115 -1.26 -7.19 -4.04
CA ARG A 115 -2.73 -7.37 -4.17
C ARG A 115 -3.45 -6.06 -4.53
N PHE A 116 -3.02 -4.95 -3.95
CA PHE A 116 -3.55 -3.61 -4.28
C PHE A 116 -3.18 -3.18 -5.70
N GLU A 117 -1.93 -3.41 -6.10
CA GLU A 117 -1.45 -3.12 -7.45
C GLU A 117 -2.22 -3.91 -8.50
N GLU A 118 -2.39 -5.22 -8.31
CA GLU A 118 -3.16 -6.10 -9.18
C GLU A 118 -4.62 -5.66 -9.25
N ALA A 119 -5.26 -5.38 -8.11
CA ALA A 119 -6.66 -4.97 -8.07
C ALA A 119 -6.91 -3.68 -8.86
N VAL A 120 -5.99 -2.70 -8.77
CA VAL A 120 -6.09 -1.45 -9.51
C VAL A 120 -5.75 -1.64 -10.98
N THR A 121 -4.67 -2.35 -11.30
CA THR A 121 -4.25 -2.61 -12.67
C THR A 121 -5.34 -3.35 -13.43
N ASP A 122 -5.99 -4.33 -12.81
CA ASP A 122 -7.12 -5.05 -13.38
C ASP A 122 -8.33 -4.14 -13.66
N VAL A 123 -8.66 -3.22 -12.76
CA VAL A 123 -9.86 -2.39 -12.88
C VAL A 123 -9.64 -1.23 -13.84
N LEU A 124 -8.45 -0.62 -13.81
CA LEU A 124 -8.11 0.53 -14.64
C LEU A 124 -7.60 0.11 -16.03
N GLY A 125 -6.90 -1.02 -16.15
CA GLY A 125 -6.32 -1.52 -17.41
C GLY A 125 -7.31 -2.24 -18.34
N ARG A 126 -8.53 -2.52 -17.89
CA ARG A 126 -9.62 -3.06 -18.73
C ARG A 126 -10.39 -1.99 -19.51
N ARG A 127 -9.86 -0.78 -19.59
CA ARG A 127 -10.42 0.35 -20.35
C ARG A 127 -9.73 0.55 -21.68
#